data_AF-X1ADW6-F1
#
_entry.id   AF-X1ADW6-F1
#
_cell.length_a   1.000
_cell.length_b   1.000
_cell.length_c   1.000
_cell.angle_alpha   90.00
_cell.angle_beta   90.00
_cell.angle_gamma   90.00
#
_symmetry.space_group_name_H-M   'P 1'
#
loop_
_entity.id
_entity.type
_entity.pdbx_description
1 polymer ?
#
loop_
_entity_poly.entity_id
_entity_poly.type
_entity_poly.pdbx_seq_one_letter_code
_entity_poly.pdbx_strand_id
1 'polypeptide(L)' 'QEAGGTAAFIDAENALDPLYAEKLGVNVDEMLVSQPDSGEQGLEIADMLVRSSAVDCIVVDSVAALTPKAEI' A
#
# COMPACT_ATOMS: atom_id res chain seq x y z
N GLN A 1 10.21 8.57 2.22
CA GLN A 1 11.46 7.82 1.99
C GLN A 1 12.70 8.68 2.15
N GLU A 2 12.63 10.03 2.04
CA GLU A 2 13.81 10.92 2.16
C GLU A 2 14.69 10.67 3.40
N ALA A 3 14.09 10.30 4.55
CA ALA A 3 14.81 9.93 5.77
C ALA A 3 15.44 8.51 5.74
N GLY A 4 15.44 7.82 4.61
CA GLY A 4 15.97 6.47 4.42
C GLY A 4 15.03 5.32 4.80
N GLY A 5 13.77 5.62 5.14
CA GLY A 5 12.78 4.61 5.52
C GLY A 5 12.03 4.00 4.33
N THR A 6 11.63 2.74 4.45
CA THR A 6 10.87 1.96 3.46
C THR A 6 9.37 2.19 3.64
N ALA A 7 8.67 2.45 2.53
CA ALA A 7 7.22 2.63 2.51
C ALA A 7 6.53 1.50 1.75
N ALA A 8 5.34 1.12 2.22
CA ALA A 8 4.41 0.26 1.48
C ALA A 8 3.06 0.97 1.26
N PHE A 9 2.43 0.66 0.14
CA PHE A 9 1.17 1.23 -0.28
C PHE A 9 0.19 0.12 -0.68
N ILE A 10 -0.92 0.01 0.05
CA ILE A 10 -2.03 -0.89 -0.26
C ILE A 10 -3.05 -0.08 -1.07
N ASP A 11 -2.99 -0.19 -2.39
CA ASP A 11 -3.84 0.50 -3.37
C ASP A 11 -5.12 -0.31 -3.61
N ALA A 12 -6.04 -0.27 -2.64
CA ALA A 12 -7.36 -0.87 -2.77
C ALA A 12 -8.26 -0.14 -3.78
N GLU A 13 -8.00 1.15 -4.05
CA GLU A 13 -8.73 1.94 -5.06
C GLU A 13 -8.27 1.68 -6.50
N ASN A 14 -7.11 1.03 -6.69
CA ASN A 14 -6.47 0.85 -7.99
C ASN A 14 -6.28 2.18 -8.74
N ALA A 15 -5.95 3.25 -8.00
CA ALA A 15 -5.97 4.62 -8.49
C ALA A 15 -4.60 5.33 -8.38
N LEU A 16 -3.56 4.64 -7.90
CA LEU A 16 -2.22 5.21 -7.80
C LEU A 16 -1.66 5.56 -9.20
N ASP A 17 -1.21 6.80 -9.37
CA ASP A 17 -0.43 7.24 -10.53
C ASP A 17 1.07 7.29 -10.17
N PRO A 18 1.88 6.33 -10.65
CA PRO A 18 3.32 6.26 -10.38
C PRO A 18 4.07 7.51 -10.85
N LEU A 19 3.71 8.05 -12.03
CA LEU A 19 4.39 9.21 -12.60
C LEU A 19 4.10 10.48 -11.81
N TYR A 20 2.89 10.58 -11.23
CA TYR A 20 2.56 11.67 -10.33
C TYR A 20 3.30 11.54 -9.00
N ALA A 21 3.37 10.34 -8.42
CA ALA A 21 4.10 10.07 -7.19
C ALA A 21 5.61 10.41 -7.32
N GLU A 22 6.24 10.03 -8.43
CA GLU A 22 7.64 10.38 -8.72
C GLU A 22 7.85 11.91 -8.75
N LYS A 23 6.94 12.67 -9.37
CA LYS A 23 7.00 14.14 -9.40
C LYS A 23 6.89 14.77 -8.01
N LEU A 24 6.27 14.09 -7.06
CA LEU A 24 6.18 14.50 -5.65
C LEU A 24 7.40 14.06 -4.83
N GLY A 25 8.38 13.39 -5.43
CA GLY A 25 9.60 12.93 -4.75
C GLY A 25 9.47 11.58 -4.06
N VAL A 26 8.43 10.80 -4.38
CA VAL A 26 8.33 9.39 -3.94
C VAL A 26 9.33 8.56 -4.75
N ASN A 27 10.08 7.69 -4.08
CA ASN A 27 10.89 6.69 -4.77
C ASN A 27 10.00 5.47 -5.08
N VAL A 28 9.38 5.52 -6.25
CA VAL A 28 8.41 4.51 -6.69
C VAL A 28 9.05 3.14 -6.92
N ASP A 29 10.29 3.10 -7.41
CA ASP A 29 11.01 1.84 -7.65
C ASP A 29 11.25 1.02 -6.37
N GLU A 30 11.42 1.70 -5.24
CA GLU A 30 11.65 1.07 -3.92
C GLU A 30 10.38 0.97 -3.07
N MET A 31 9.26 1.57 -3.50
CA MET A 31 8.00 1.52 -2.75
C MET A 31 7.31 0.17 -3.00
N LEU A 32 6.97 -0.53 -1.93
CA LEU A 32 6.16 -1.75 -2.05
C LEU A 32 4.72 -1.37 -2.38
N VAL A 33 4.16 -1.89 -3.47
CA VAL A 33 2.77 -1.63 -3.86
C VAL A 33 2.01 -2.95 -3.92
N SER A 34 0.80 -2.97 -3.36
CA SER A 34 -0.13 -4.08 -3.45
C SER A 34 -1.51 -3.59 -3.88
N GLN A 35 -2.11 -4.29 -4.83
CA GLN A 35 -3.49 -4.10 -5.28
C GLN A 35 -4.30 -5.32 -4.86
N PRO A 36 -4.96 -5.29 -3.68
CA PRO A 36 -5.66 -6.45 -3.16
C PRO A 36 -7.02 -6.65 -3.86
N ASP A 37 -7.41 -7.91 -4.03
CA ASP A 37 -8.71 -8.35 -4.53
C ASP A 37 -9.82 -8.21 -3.48
N SER A 38 -9.50 -8.08 -2.19
CA SER A 38 -10.47 -7.92 -1.09
C SER A 38 -9.89 -7.12 0.09
N GLY A 39 -10.76 -6.58 0.93
CA GLY A 39 -10.38 -5.87 2.14
C GLY A 39 -9.58 -6.74 3.10
N GLU A 40 -9.99 -8.00 3.31
CA GLU A 40 -9.28 -8.95 4.17
C GLU A 40 -7.88 -9.24 3.64
N GLN A 41 -7.71 -9.44 2.33
CA GLN A 41 -6.39 -9.65 1.73
C GLN A 41 -5.50 -8.41 1.90
N GLY A 42 -6.04 -7.21 1.68
CA GLY A 42 -5.27 -5.96 1.87
C GLY A 42 -4.79 -5.80 3.31
N LEU A 43 -5.65 -6.11 4.29
CA LEU A 43 -5.29 -6.06 5.72
C LEU A 43 -4.35 -7.20 6.14
N GLU A 44 -4.45 -8.39 5.54
CA GLU A 44 -3.52 -9.49 5.79
C GLU A 44 -2.11 -9.15 5.28
N ILE A 45 -2.01 -8.54 4.09
CA ILE A 45 -0.73 -8.04 3.57
C ILE A 45 -0.15 -6.97 4.50
N ALA A 46 -0.96 -6.03 4.98
CA ALA A 46 -0.52 -5.03 5.94
C ALA A 46 -0.02 -5.67 7.25
N ASP A 47 -0.73 -6.66 7.82
CA ASP A 47 -0.31 -7.39 9.02
C ASP A 47 1.02 -8.12 8.81
N MET A 48 1.20 -8.79 7.67
CA MET A 48 2.46 -9.45 7.31
C MET A 48 3.63 -8.45 7.24
N LEU A 49 3.41 -7.30 6.62
CA LEU A 49 4.43 -6.24 6.52
C LEU A 49 4.80 -5.67 7.89
N VAL A 50 3.81 -5.40 8.76
CA VAL A 50 4.05 -4.97 10.14
C VAL A 50 4.86 -6.02 10.91
N ARG A 51 4.48 -7.29 10.83
CA ARG A 51 5.18 -8.40 11.52
C ARG A 51 6.62 -8.57 11.05
N SER A 52 6.88 -8.35 9.76
CA SER A 52 8.22 -8.45 9.20
C SER A 52 9.18 -7.37 9.71
N SER A 53 8.64 -6.23 10.20
CA SER A 53 9.41 -5.02 10.51
C SER A 53 10.26 -4.50 9.33
N ALA A 54 9.91 -4.88 8.09
CA ALA A 54 10.64 -4.50 6.88
C ALA A 54 10.24 -3.11 6.35
N VAL A 55 9.17 -2.52 6.86
CA VAL A 55 8.62 -1.24 6.44
C VAL A 55 8.47 -0.30 7.62
N ASP A 56 8.79 0.98 7.41
CA ASP A 56 8.67 2.03 8.41
C ASP A 56 7.29 2.73 8.35
N CYS A 57 6.64 2.67 7.19
CA CYS A 57 5.33 3.28 6.96
C CYS A 57 4.49 2.42 6.01
N ILE A 58 3.21 2.25 6.33
CA ILE A 58 2.21 1.61 5.47
C ILE A 58 1.07 2.58 5.26
N VAL A 59 0.70 2.83 4.00
CA VAL A 59 -0.48 3.59 3.60
C VAL A 59 -1.51 2.63 3.02
N VAL A 60 -2.78 2.83 3.35
CA VAL A 60 -3.91 2.09 2.78
C VAL A 60 -4.81 3.09 2.08
N ASP A 61 -4.98 2.92 0.77
CA ASP A 61 -5.78 3.79 -0.09
C ASP A 61 -6.84 2.96 -0.83
N SER A 62 -8.08 2.87 -0.33
CA SER A 62 -8.61 3.51 0.87
C SER A 62 -9.42 2.54 1.72
N VAL A 63 -9.71 2.93 2.96
CA VAL A 63 -10.57 2.13 3.86
C VAL A 63 -11.96 1.93 3.25
N ALA A 64 -12.48 2.90 2.49
CA ALA A 64 -13.78 2.78 1.84
C ALA A 64 -13.77 1.74 0.71
N ALA A 65 -12.61 1.46 0.12
CA ALA A 65 -12.42 0.46 -0.92
C ALA A 65 -12.03 -0.94 -0.37
N LEU A 66 -11.88 -1.10 0.95
CA LEU A 66 -11.67 -2.40 1.58
C LEU A 66 -12.96 -3.21 1.64
N THR A 67 -13.45 -3.61 0.46
CA THR A 67 -14.68 -4.39 0.30
C THR A 67 -14.49 -5.80 0.87
N PRO A 68 -15.36 -6.26 1.80
CA PRO A 68 -15.27 -7.61 2.33
C PRO A 68 -15.35 -8.65 1.22
N LYS A 69 -14.63 -9.76 1.37
CA LYS A 69 -14.64 -10.87 0.39
C LYS A 69 -16.04 -11.43 0.13
N ALA A 70 -16.97 -11.29 1.08
CA ALA A 70 -18.36 -11.71 0.90
C ALA A 70 -19.18 -10.79 -0.03
N GLU A 71 -18.67 -9.60 -0.33
CA GLU A 71 -19.33 -8.56 -1.14
C GLU A 71 -18.71 -8.42 -2.55
N ILE A 72 -17.74 -9.28 -2.90
CA ILE A 72 -17.04 -9.36 -4.19
C ILE A 72 -17.43 -10.65 -4.91
#